data_AF-A0A7L2H1D0-F1
#
_entry.id   AF-A0A7L2H1D0-F1
#
_cell.length_a   1.000
_cell.length_b   1.000
_cell.length_c   1.000
_cell.angle_alpha   90.00
_cell.angle_beta   90.00
_cell.angle_gamma   90.00
#
_symmetry.space_group_name_H-M   'P 1'
#
loop_
_entity.id
_entity.type
_entity.pdbx_description
1 polymer ?
#
loop_
_entity_poly.entity_id
_entity_poly.type
_entity_poly.pdbx_seq_one_letter_code
_entity_poly.pdbx_strand_id
1 'polypeptide(L)'
;QVFVETLDKCFENVCELDLIFHMDKVHHILQEMVIGGMVLETNMSEIVAQVEAQSKVEKAEGGLSAAPSRAVSAVKNINLPEIPRNINIGDINIKVPNLSQFM
;
A
#
# COMPACT_ATOMS: atom_id res chain seq x y z
N GLN A 1 8.48 29.43 0.68
CA GLN A 1 8.22 29.14 -0.74
C GLN A 1 8.27 27.64 -1.04
N VAL A 2 9.31 26.92 -0.57
CA VAL A 2 9.49 25.46 -0.76
C VAL A 2 8.23 24.62 -0.54
N PHE A 3 7.44 24.90 0.51
CA PHE A 3 6.21 24.16 0.78
C PHE A 3 5.19 24.23 -0.37
N VAL A 4 4.92 25.43 -0.87
CA VAL A 4 3.90 25.65 -1.90
C VAL A 4 4.35 25.02 -3.22
N GLU A 5 5.64 25.13 -3.56
CA GLU A 5 6.21 24.48 -4.75
C GLU A 5 6.17 22.95 -4.66
N THR A 6 6.39 22.40 -3.46
CA THR A 6 6.31 20.96 -3.23
C THR A 6 4.87 20.47 -3.38
N LEU A 7 3.90 21.20 -2.83
CA LEU A 7 2.47 20.91 -3.03
C LEU A 7 2.10 20.95 -4.51
N ASP A 8 2.54 21.98 -5.23
CA ASP A 8 2.26 22.13 -6.66
C ASP A 8 2.77 20.94 -7.48
N LYS A 9 3.96 20.43 -7.15
CA LYS A 9 4.51 19.20 -7.77
C LYS A 9 3.76 17.94 -7.37
N CYS A 10 3.40 17.80 -6.09
CA CYS A 10 2.71 16.62 -5.58
C CYS A 10 1.26 16.49 -6.07
N PHE A 11 0.62 17.60 -6.45
CA PHE A 11 -0.77 17.65 -6.92
C PHE A 11 -0.91 17.96 -8.42
N GLU A 12 0.19 18.19 -9.14
CA GLU A 12 0.19 18.52 -10.58
C GLU A 12 -0.72 19.73 -10.91
N ASN A 13 -0.35 20.91 -10.39
CA ASN A 13 -1.14 22.16 -10.35
C ASN A 13 -2.14 22.18 -9.18
N VAL A 14 -1.61 22.45 -7.99
CA VAL A 14 -2.41 22.43 -6.75
C VAL A 14 -3.50 23.51 -6.77
N CYS A 15 -4.70 23.16 -6.30
CA CYS A 15 -5.79 24.10 -6.07
C CYS A 15 -6.32 24.04 -4.63
N GLU A 16 -7.18 24.99 -4.25
CA GLU A 16 -7.76 25.06 -2.92
C GLU A 16 -8.59 23.83 -2.53
N LEU A 17 -9.23 23.18 -3.51
CA LEU A 17 -10.01 21.97 -3.26
C LEU A 17 -9.12 20.79 -2.87
N ASP A 18 -7.89 20.72 -3.41
CA ASP A 18 -6.93 19.66 -3.03
C ASP A 18 -6.54 19.79 -1.56
N LEU A 19 -6.37 21.02 -1.08
CA LEU A 19 -6.07 21.27 0.32
C LEU A 19 -7.25 20.86 1.21
N ILE A 20 -8.49 21.05 0.76
CA ILE A 20 -9.69 20.72 1.55
C ILE A 20 -9.95 19.20 1.55
N PHE A 21 -9.86 18.54 0.40
CA PHE A 21 -10.23 17.13 0.26
C PHE A 21 -9.08 16.15 0.53
N HIS A 22 -7.83 16.60 0.49
CA HIS A 22 -6.64 15.78 0.70
C HIS A 22 -5.74 16.31 1.82
N MET A 23 -6.34 16.78 2.91
CA MET A 23 -5.61 17.26 4.10
C MET A 23 -4.58 16.27 4.63
N ASP A 24 -4.88 14.96 4.61
CA ASP A 24 -3.95 13.93 5.07
C ASP A 24 -2.63 13.97 4.29
N LYS A 25 -2.71 14.03 2.96
CA LYS A 25 -1.54 14.12 2.07
C LYS A 25 -0.76 15.42 2.29
N VAL A 26 -1.46 16.54 2.49
CA VAL A 26 -0.83 17.84 2.81
C VAL A 26 -0.07 17.77 4.14
N HIS A 27 -0.66 17.14 5.16
CA HIS A 27 0.00 16.92 6.44
C HIS A 27 1.23 16.03 6.32
N HIS A 28 1.19 14.98 5.51
CA HIS A 28 2.35 14.10 5.28
C HIS A 28 3.50 14.87 4.61
N ILE A 29 3.20 15.66 3.58
CA ILE A 29 4.20 16.53 2.93
C ILE A 29 4.80 17.52 3.94
N LEU A 30 3.97 18.10 4.82
CA LEU A 30 4.46 19.03 5.84
C LEU A 30 5.36 18.34 6.87
N GLN A 31 5.05 17.11 7.26
CA GLN A 31 5.85 16.33 8.20
C GLN A 31 7.23 15.97 7.65
N GLU A 32 7.37 15.73 6.34
CA GLU A 32 8.69 15.52 5.74
C GLU A 32 9.59 16.76 5.83
N MET A 33 8.98 17.95 5.82
CA MET A 33 9.73 19.21 5.93
C MET A 33 10.00 19.64 7.37
N VAL A 34 9.00 19.52 8.27
CA VAL A 34 9.05 20.08 9.62
C VAL A 34 8.33 19.18 10.62
N ILE A 35 9.04 18.81 11.69
CA ILE A 35 8.45 18.13 12.86
C ILE A 35 8.93 18.82 14.13
N GLY A 36 8.00 19.06 15.06
CA GLY A 36 8.34 19.66 16.36
C GLY A 36 8.94 21.07 16.25
N GLY A 37 8.68 21.78 15.15
CA GLY A 37 9.25 23.10 14.87
C GLY A 37 10.68 23.08 14.32
N MET A 38 11.26 21.90 14.08
CA MET A 38 12.57 21.74 13.45
C MET A 38 12.41 21.43 11.96
N VAL A 39 13.22 22.06 11.13
CA VAL A 39 13.30 21.75 9.69
C VAL A 39 14.12 20.48 9.51
N LEU A 40 13.55 19.49 8.84
CA LEU A 40 14.16 18.20 8.56
C LEU A 40 14.73 18.17 7.15
N GLU A 41 13.89 18.48 6.16
CA GLU A 41 14.28 18.44 4.76
C GLU A 41 13.88 19.73 4.05
N THR A 42 14.75 20.18 3.15
CA THR A 42 14.57 21.39 2.33
C THR A 42 14.69 21.09 0.84
N ASN A 43 15.24 19.93 0.48
CA ASN A 43 15.32 19.47 -0.90
C ASN A 43 13.97 18.94 -1.37
N MET A 44 13.32 19.69 -2.24
CA MET A 44 12.01 19.34 -2.80
C MET A 44 12.01 17.99 -3.53
N SER A 45 13.10 17.58 -4.19
CA SER A 45 13.17 16.29 -4.89
C SER A 45 13.15 15.11 -3.91
N GLU A 46 13.86 15.23 -2.79
CA GLU A 46 13.87 14.21 -1.72
C GLU A 46 12.49 14.12 -1.06
N ILE A 47 11.87 15.26 -0.75
CA ILE A 47 10.53 15.31 -0.15
C ILE A 47 9.49 14.61 -1.05
N VAL A 48 9.47 14.93 -2.35
CA VAL A 48 8.54 14.31 -3.30
C VAL A 48 8.78 12.80 -3.40
N ALA A 49 10.04 12.36 -3.50
CA ALA A 49 10.39 10.95 -3.58
C ALA A 49 9.92 10.17 -2.34
N GLN A 50 10.08 10.76 -1.15
CA GLN A 50 9.67 10.12 0.11
C GLN A 50 8.16 10.05 0.26
N VAL A 51 7.43 11.10 -0.12
CA VAL A 51 5.96 11.13 -0.14
C VAL A 51 5.41 10.06 -1.09
N GLU A 52 6.03 9.87 -2.26
CA GLU A 52 5.66 8.79 -3.19
C GLU A 52 5.95 7.40 -2.63
N ALA A 53 7.10 7.22 -1.96
CA ALA A 53 7.45 5.97 -1.32
C ALA A 53 6.44 5.60 -0.23
N GLN A 54 6.02 6.57 0.59
CA GLN A 54 5.01 6.39 1.63
C GLN A 54 3.65 5.99 1.04
N SER A 55 3.21 6.65 -0.04
CA SER A 55 1.96 6.28 -0.73
C SER A 55 1.98 4.84 -1.28
N LYS A 56 3.15 4.34 -1.73
CA LYS A 56 3.28 2.95 -2.18
C LYS A 56 3.14 1.96 -1.01
N VAL A 57 3.68 2.29 0.16
CA VAL A 57 3.56 1.45 1.36
C VAL A 57 2.12 1.39 1.84
N GLU A 58 1.43 2.53 1.94
CA GLU A 58 0.00 2.60 2.32
C GLU A 58 -0.87 1.74 1.39
N LYS A 59 -0.64 1.81 0.08
CA LYS A 59 -1.34 0.96 -0.90
C LYS A 59 -1.00 -0.51 -0.75
N ALA A 60 0.27 -0.82 -0.46
CA ALA A 60 0.70 -2.18 -0.22
C ALA A 60 0.01 -2.76 1.02
N GLU A 61 -0.16 -1.96 2.08
CA GLU A 61 -0.85 -2.33 3.32
C GLU A 61 -2.38 -2.45 3.19
N GLY A 62 -2.94 -2.32 1.98
CA GLY A 62 -4.36 -2.55 1.71
C GLY A 62 -4.85 -3.77 2.48
N GLY A 63 -5.80 -3.56 3.40
CA GLY A 63 -6.06 -4.40 4.58
C GLY A 63 -6.44 -5.87 4.29
N LEU A 64 -7.35 -6.47 5.07
CA LEU A 64 -7.71 -7.89 4.92
C LEU A 64 -8.05 -8.33 3.48
N SER A 65 -8.45 -7.40 2.59
CA SER A 65 -8.69 -7.64 1.17
C SER A 65 -7.47 -8.15 0.38
N ALA A 66 -6.23 -7.81 0.78
CA ALA A 66 -5.03 -8.30 0.10
C ALA A 66 -4.47 -9.59 0.74
N ALA A 67 -5.04 -10.05 1.86
CA ALA A 67 -4.57 -11.24 2.58
C ALA A 67 -4.61 -12.53 1.73
N PRO A 68 -5.65 -12.82 0.92
CA PRO A 68 -5.67 -14.02 0.07
C PRO A 68 -4.57 -14.02 -0.98
N SER A 69 -4.39 -12.91 -1.71
CA SER A 69 -3.37 -12.78 -2.76
C SER A 69 -1.95 -12.86 -2.20
N ARG A 70 -1.72 -12.31 -1.00
CA ARG A 70 -0.44 -12.42 -0.28
C ARG A 70 -0.17 -13.86 0.17
N ALA A 71 -1.16 -14.55 0.71
CA ALA A 71 -1.03 -15.96 1.10
C ALA A 71 -0.68 -16.85 -0.10
N VAL A 72 -1.37 -16.68 -1.23
CA VAL A 72 -1.08 -17.42 -2.47
C VAL A 72 0.32 -17.11 -3.01
N SER A 73 0.74 -15.85 -2.97
CA SER A 73 2.08 -15.45 -3.43
C SER A 73 3.19 -16.00 -2.53
N ALA A 74 2.97 -16.06 -1.22
CA ALA A 74 3.92 -16.61 -0.26
C ALA A 74 4.13 -18.14 -0.43
N VAL A 75 3.09 -18.88 -0.83
CA VAL A 75 3.21 -20.34 -1.03
C VAL A 75 3.74 -20.74 -2.41
N LYS A 76 3.82 -19.82 -3.38
CA LYS A 76 4.22 -20.12 -4.77
C LYS A 76 5.61 -20.73 -4.92
N ASN A 77 6.54 -20.39 -4.02
CA ASN A 77 7.93 -20.89 -4.05
C ASN A 77 8.17 -22.08 -3.10
N ILE A 78 7.13 -22.57 -2.44
CA ILE A 78 7.19 -23.75 -1.59
C ILE A 78 6.84 -24.95 -2.46
N ASN A 79 7.71 -25.95 -2.54
CA ASN A 79 7.40 -27.22 -3.18
C ASN A 79 6.38 -27.96 -2.29
N LEU A 80 5.10 -27.66 -2.47
CA LEU A 80 4.02 -28.27 -1.71
C LEU A 80 3.71 -29.65 -2.30
N PRO A 81 3.67 -30.73 -1.49
CA PRO A 81 3.10 -32.00 -1.94
C PRO A 81 1.66 -31.75 -2.40
N GLU A 82 1.23 -32.41 -3.48
CA GLU A 82 -0.10 -32.20 -4.08
C GLU A 82 -1.19 -32.18 -3.01
N ILE A 83 -1.91 -31.06 -2.90
CA ILE A 83 -3.03 -30.93 -1.98
C ILE A 83 -4.06 -32.01 -2.35
N PRO A 84 -4.46 -32.90 -1.42
CA PRO A 84 -5.39 -33.97 -1.73
C PRO A 84 -6.71 -33.37 -2.21
N ARG A 85 -7.12 -33.71 -3.44
CA ARG A 85 -8.38 -33.24 -4.05
C ARG A 85 -9.63 -33.67 -3.27
N ASN A 86 -9.50 -34.68 -2.42
CA ASN A 86 -10.56 -35.19 -1.56
C ASN A 86 -9.99 -35.63 -0.21
N ILE A 87 -10.64 -35.21 0.87
CA ILE A 87 -10.35 -35.65 2.24
C ILE A 87 -11.56 -36.47 2.71
N ASN A 88 -11.37 -37.76 2.97
CA ASN A 88 -12.40 -38.64 3.53
C ASN A 88 -12.07 -38.97 4.99
N ILE A 89 -12.95 -38.61 5.91
CA ILE A 89 -12.83 -38.93 7.34
C ILE A 89 -14.17 -39.54 7.79
N GLY A 90 -14.18 -40.87 8.00
CA GLY A 90 -15.42 -41.61 8.23
C GLY A 90 -16.38 -41.44 7.04
N ASP A 91 -17.65 -41.11 7.32
CA ASP A 91 -18.67 -40.85 6.29
C ASP A 91 -18.62 -39.42 5.70
N ILE A 92 -17.63 -38.59 6.08
CA ILE A 92 -17.51 -37.21 5.63
C ILE A 92 -16.55 -37.13 4.44
N ASN A 93 -17.03 -36.58 3.32
CA ASN A 93 -16.28 -36.34 2.08
C ASN A 93 -16.13 -34.84 1.84
N ILE A 94 -14.90 -34.31 1.95
CA ILE A 94 -14.59 -32.90 1.71
C ILE A 94 -13.88 -32.76 0.36
N LYS A 95 -14.53 -32.10 -0.60
CA LYS A 95 -13.95 -31.76 -1.89
C LYS A 95 -13.21 -30.43 -1.78
N VAL A 96 -11.89 -30.46 -1.94
CA VAL A 96 -11.09 -29.23 -1.89
C VAL A 96 -11.28 -28.45 -3.19
N PRO A 97 -11.66 -27.16 -3.14
CA PRO A 97 -11.84 -26.34 -4.34
C PRO A 97 -10.50 -26.10 -5.05
N ASN A 98 -10.51 -26.15 -6.38
CA ASN A 98 -9.31 -25.94 -7.20
C ASN A 98 -8.91 -24.46 -7.16
N LEU A 99 -7.69 -24.13 -6.72
CA LEU A 99 -7.23 -22.75 -6.60
C LEU A 99 -7.08 -22.02 -7.95
N SER A 100 -6.99 -22.73 -9.08
CA SER A 100 -6.94 -22.10 -10.42
C SER A 100 -8.22 -21.36 -10.81
N GLN A 101 -9.33 -21.57 -10.10
CA GLN A 101 -10.56 -20.80 -10.32
C GLN A 101 -10.52 -19.38 -9.73
N PHE A 102 -9.53 -19.10 -8.87
CA PHE A 102 -9.37 -17.81 -8.18
C PHE A 102 -8.21 -16.97 -8.73
N MET A 103 -7.55 -17.45 -9.79
CA MET A 103 -6.48 -16.75 -10.52
C MET A 103 -7.06 -16.16 -11.80
#